data_AF-A0A7C7QQ48-F1
#
_entry.id   AF-A0A7C7QQ48-F1
#
_cell.length_a   1.000
_cell.length_b   1.000
_cell.length_c   1.000
_cell.angle_alpha   90.00
_cell.angle_beta   90.00
_cell.angle_gamma   90.00
#
_symmetry.space_group_name_H-M   'P 1'
#
loop_
_entity.id
_entity.type
_entity.pdbx_description
1 polymer ?
#
loop_
_entity_poly.entity_id
_entity_poly.type
_entity_poly.pdbx_seq_one_letter_code
_entity_poly.pdbx_strand_id
1 'polypeptide(L)'
;MKRLILLIILPMLALCVFTGLVRSGPQGTINQADLAEKRVYAYRDWQSAGVILHRGDRFTIRAEGEWLYTPVGGYHGPEGHRIYRAPDFYPLPGPRGGCLIGRIGEDGQPFYVGRRYRSTAGSDGVLYLRINDDIFSDNKGS
;
A
#
# COMPACT_ATOMS: atom_id res chain seq x y z
N MET A 1 -16.46 -16.64 -53.89
CA MET A 1 -16.82 -17.13 -52.55
C MET A 1 -15.61 -17.49 -51.68
N LYS A 2 -14.67 -18.34 -52.12
CA LYS A 2 -13.46 -18.72 -51.33
C LYS A 2 -12.55 -17.54 -50.92
N ARG A 3 -12.37 -16.54 -51.79
CA ARG A 3 -11.57 -15.34 -51.52
C ARG A 3 -12.20 -14.39 -50.48
N LEU A 4 -13.52 -14.40 -50.35
CA LEU A 4 -14.26 -13.53 -49.41
C LEU A 4 -14.26 -14.11 -47.98
N ILE A 5 -14.29 -15.44 -47.86
CA ILE A 5 -14.17 -16.16 -46.59
C ILE A 5 -12.79 -15.94 -45.97
N LEU A 6 -11.73 -15.91 -46.79
CA LEU A 6 -10.36 -15.65 -46.32
C LEU A 6 -10.17 -14.24 -45.73
N LEU A 7 -10.85 -13.24 -46.30
CA LEU A 7 -10.74 -11.83 -45.88
C LEU A 7 -11.42 -11.54 -44.53
N ILE A 8 -12.31 -12.41 -44.07
CA ILE A 8 -13.02 -12.27 -42.78
C ILE A 8 -12.32 -13.11 -41.70
N ILE A 9 -11.86 -14.31 -42.04
CA ILE A 9 -11.21 -15.21 -41.08
C ILE A 9 -9.85 -14.67 -40.63
N LEU A 10 -9.04 -14.10 -41.53
CA LEU A 10 -7.72 -13.58 -41.18
C LEU A 10 -7.75 -12.45 -40.13
N PRO A 11 -8.59 -11.39 -40.25
CA PRO A 11 -8.68 -10.36 -39.23
C PRO A 11 -9.34 -10.85 -37.94
N MET A 12 -10.29 -11.79 -37.99
CA MET A 12 -10.85 -12.40 -36.77
C MET A 12 -9.81 -13.21 -36.01
N LEU A 13 -8.99 -14.00 -36.72
CA LEU A 13 -7.90 -14.75 -36.09
C LEU A 13 -6.86 -13.81 -35.47
N ALA A 14 -6.52 -12.73 -36.18
CA ALA A 14 -5.62 -11.70 -35.66
C ALA A 14 -6.18 -11.03 -34.39
N LEU A 15 -7.50 -10.75 -34.35
CA LEU A 15 -8.16 -10.17 -33.18
C LEU A 15 -8.22 -11.14 -31.99
N CYS A 16 -8.45 -12.43 -32.24
CA CYS A 16 -8.40 -13.48 -31.20
C CYS A 16 -6.99 -13.66 -30.64
N VAL A 17 -5.95 -13.61 -31.49
CA VAL A 17 -4.55 -13.69 -31.04
C VAL A 17 -4.17 -12.44 -30.25
N PHE A 18 -4.62 -11.25 -30.67
CA PHE A 18 -4.35 -10.00 -29.96
C PHE A 18 -5.01 -9.96 -28.58
N THR A 19 -6.26 -10.40 -28.46
CA THR A 19 -6.96 -10.51 -27.15
C THR A 19 -6.32 -11.57 -26.25
N GLY A 20 -5.82 -12.68 -26.81
CA GLY A 20 -5.05 -13.68 -26.09
C GLY A 20 -3.70 -13.17 -25.56
N LEU A 21 -2.95 -12.40 -26.37
CA LEU A 21 -1.68 -11.81 -25.96
C LEU A 21 -1.86 -10.75 -24.87
N VAL A 22 -2.88 -9.89 -24.97
CA VAL A 22 -3.16 -8.85 -23.95
C VAL A 22 -3.53 -9.48 -22.61
N ARG A 23 -4.19 -10.64 -22.61
CA ARG A 23 -4.52 -11.38 -21.38
C ARG A 23 -3.34 -12.16 -20.80
N SER A 24 -2.29 -12.35 -21.60
CA SER A 24 -1.04 -13.04 -21.26
C SER A 24 0.08 -12.06 -20.92
N GLY A 25 -0.25 -10.83 -20.53
CA GLY A 25 0.72 -9.94 -19.92
C GLY A 25 1.39 -10.67 -18.75
N PRO A 26 2.72 -10.53 -18.56
CA PRO A 26 3.37 -11.15 -17.42
C PRO A 26 2.68 -10.62 -16.17
N GLN A 27 2.02 -11.50 -15.40
CA GLN A 27 1.87 -11.28 -13.98
C GLN A 27 3.29 -11.31 -13.44
N GLY A 28 3.95 -10.14 -13.48
CA GLY A 28 5.32 -10.00 -13.07
C GLY A 28 5.43 -10.52 -11.64
N THR A 29 6.09 -11.65 -11.47
CA THR A 29 6.66 -12.03 -10.18
C THR A 29 7.53 -10.85 -9.78
N ILE A 30 7.06 -10.04 -8.85
CA ILE A 30 7.90 -8.99 -8.25
C ILE A 30 9.06 -9.74 -7.61
N ASN A 31 10.28 -9.58 -8.14
CA ASN A 31 11.44 -10.24 -7.57
C ASN A 31 11.62 -9.73 -6.14
N GLN A 32 11.88 -10.64 -5.20
CA GLN A 32 12.08 -10.30 -3.79
C GLN A 32 13.21 -9.28 -3.58
N ALA A 33 14.16 -9.18 -4.51
CA ALA A 33 15.23 -8.19 -4.52
C ALA A 33 14.79 -6.77 -4.98
N ASP A 34 13.66 -6.64 -5.69
CA ASP A 34 13.07 -5.34 -6.07
C ASP A 34 12.17 -4.78 -4.96
N LEU A 35 11.79 -5.62 -4.00
CA LEU A 35 11.27 -5.20 -2.70
C LEU A 35 12.46 -4.83 -1.80
N ALA A 36 13.14 -3.73 -2.11
CA ALA A 36 13.95 -3.07 -1.09
C ALA A 36 13.09 -2.94 0.16
N GLU A 37 13.52 -3.51 1.28
CA GLU A 37 12.83 -3.42 2.56
C GLU A 37 12.42 -1.96 2.77
N LYS A 38 11.12 -1.71 2.65
CA LYS A 38 10.61 -0.35 2.58
C LYS A 38 10.56 0.20 3.99
N ARG A 39 11.66 0.80 4.42
CA ARG A 39 11.77 1.43 5.73
C ARG A 39 10.85 2.64 5.81
N VAL A 40 9.96 2.67 6.79
CA VAL A 40 9.04 3.78 7.05
C VAL A 40 9.56 4.54 8.26
N TYR A 41 10.22 5.67 8.04
CA TYR A 41 10.80 6.45 9.12
C TYR A 41 9.72 7.19 9.92
N ALA A 42 9.80 7.15 11.25
CA ALA A 42 8.82 7.79 12.15
C ALA A 42 8.86 9.33 12.09
N TYR A 43 9.98 9.90 11.64
CA TYR A 43 10.21 11.34 11.51
C TYR A 43 9.93 11.88 10.10
N ARG A 44 9.13 11.15 9.31
CA ARG A 44 8.71 11.54 7.97
C ARG A 44 7.19 11.41 7.85
N ASP A 45 6.62 12.26 7.01
CA ASP A 45 5.21 12.19 6.62
C ASP A 45 4.93 10.96 5.72
N TRP A 46 3.84 10.96 4.96
CA TRP A 46 3.42 9.90 4.05
C TRP A 46 4.53 9.47 3.10
N GLN A 47 5.01 8.24 3.29
CA GLN A 47 6.05 7.62 2.48
C GLN A 47 5.42 6.65 1.51
N SER A 48 5.62 6.87 0.21
CA SER A 48 5.17 5.93 -0.83
C SER A 48 5.81 4.57 -0.58
N ALA A 49 5.02 3.50 -0.54
CA ALA A 49 5.51 2.13 -0.48
C ALA A 49 6.03 1.62 -1.83
N GLY A 50 5.86 2.40 -2.92
CA GLY A 50 6.24 1.99 -4.28
C GLY A 50 5.28 0.99 -4.91
N VAL A 51 4.14 0.74 -4.27
CA VAL A 51 3.08 -0.16 -4.76
C VAL A 51 1.94 0.71 -5.29
N ILE A 52 1.54 0.48 -6.54
CA ILE A 52 0.32 1.03 -7.12
C ILE A 52 -0.76 -0.03 -6.95
N LEU A 53 -1.85 0.33 -6.31
CA LEU A 53 -3.03 -0.50 -6.14
C LEU A 53 -4.12 -0.05 -7.11
N HIS A 54 -4.83 -1.01 -7.67
CA HIS A 54 -6.05 -0.80 -8.44
C HIS A 54 -7.26 -1.28 -7.63
N ARG A 55 -8.42 -0.66 -7.83
CA ARG A 55 -9.67 -1.06 -7.18
C ARG A 55 -9.94 -2.54 -7.43
N GLY A 56 -10.17 -3.28 -6.34
CA GLY A 56 -10.40 -4.72 -6.37
C GLY A 56 -9.14 -5.57 -6.10
N ASP A 57 -7.95 -4.97 -6.08
CA ASP A 57 -6.73 -5.68 -5.71
C ASP A 57 -6.78 -6.13 -4.26
N ARG A 58 -6.43 -7.39 -4.01
CA ARG A 58 -6.21 -7.90 -2.65
C ARG A 58 -4.76 -7.68 -2.26
N PHE A 59 -4.54 -7.02 -1.14
CA PHE A 59 -3.19 -6.74 -0.65
C PHE A 59 -3.01 -7.13 0.81
N THR A 60 -1.75 -7.34 1.18
CA THR A 60 -1.34 -7.64 2.56
C THR A 60 -0.13 -6.78 2.90
N ILE A 61 -0.19 -6.12 4.04
CA ILE A 61 0.95 -5.43 4.64
C ILE A 61 1.41 -6.25 5.85
N ARG A 62 2.72 -6.45 5.96
CA ARG A 62 3.38 -6.98 7.16
C ARG A 62 4.45 -5.98 7.55
N ALA A 63 4.48 -5.61 8.81
CA ALA A 63 5.42 -4.62 9.33
C ALA A 63 6.06 -5.14 10.61
N GLU A 64 7.31 -4.79 10.80
CA GLU A 64 8.11 -4.99 11.99
C GLU A 64 9.00 -3.76 12.18
N GLY A 65 9.73 -3.70 13.30
CA GLY A 65 10.48 -2.52 13.70
C GLY A 65 9.86 -1.85 14.92
N GLU A 66 10.54 -0.82 15.39
CA GLU A 66 10.15 -0.07 16.57
C GLU A 66 10.45 1.41 16.36
N TRP A 67 9.55 2.25 16.86
CA TRP A 67 9.74 3.68 16.87
C TRP A 67 9.22 4.32 18.16
N LEU A 68 9.62 5.56 18.34
CA LEU A 68 9.25 6.44 19.44
C LEU A 68 8.49 7.63 18.83
N TYR A 69 7.29 7.93 19.33
CA TYR A 69 6.54 9.14 18.97
C TYR A 69 6.46 10.17 20.11
N THR A 70 6.85 9.76 21.33
CA THR A 70 6.97 10.67 22.47
C THR A 70 7.94 10.07 23.48
N PRO A 71 8.89 10.86 24.04
CA PRO A 71 9.88 10.37 25.00
C PRO A 71 9.29 9.61 26.20
N VAL A 72 8.09 10.00 26.65
CA VAL A 72 7.40 9.39 27.79
C VAL A 72 6.80 8.01 27.43
N GLY A 73 6.47 7.80 26.16
CA GLY A 73 5.81 6.59 25.67
C GLY A 73 6.77 5.42 25.42
N GLY A 74 8.06 5.71 25.23
CA GLY A 74 9.04 4.69 24.89
C GLY A 74 8.82 4.06 23.51
N TYR A 75 9.74 3.16 23.14
CA TYR A 75 9.67 2.44 21.87
C TYR A 75 8.52 1.43 21.86
N HIS A 76 7.89 1.30 20.70
CA HIS A 76 6.82 0.34 20.45
C HIS A 76 6.78 -0.04 18.98
N GLY A 77 6.18 -1.19 18.72
CA GLY A 77 5.99 -1.70 17.37
C GLY A 77 4.86 -1.02 16.60
N PRO A 78 4.60 -1.48 15.37
CA PRO A 78 3.64 -0.87 14.45
C PRO A 78 2.19 -0.92 14.95
N GLU A 79 1.87 -1.76 15.95
CA GLU A 79 0.55 -1.74 16.62
C GLU A 79 0.27 -0.45 17.40
N GLY A 80 1.29 0.37 17.64
CA GLY A 80 1.21 1.60 18.41
C GLY A 80 1.38 1.38 19.91
N HIS A 81 1.35 2.48 20.64
CA HIS A 81 1.63 2.48 22.06
C HIS A 81 0.58 1.76 22.90
N ARG A 82 1.02 1.07 23.96
CA ARG A 82 0.17 0.16 24.76
C ARG A 82 -1.00 0.85 25.48
N ILE A 83 -0.82 2.10 25.89
CA ILE A 83 -1.75 2.83 26.77
C ILE A 83 -2.44 3.98 26.02
N TYR A 84 -1.65 4.95 25.53
CA TYR A 84 -2.16 6.13 24.85
C TYR A 84 -2.86 5.85 23.52
N ARG A 85 -4.02 6.49 23.33
CA ARG A 85 -4.79 6.48 22.07
C ARG A 85 -4.51 7.75 21.29
N ALA A 86 -4.64 7.67 19.97
CA ALA A 86 -4.55 8.80 19.07
C ALA A 86 -5.72 9.78 19.32
N PRO A 87 -5.45 11.04 19.67
CA PRO A 87 -6.47 12.07 19.85
C PRO A 87 -7.08 12.51 18.52
N ASP A 88 -8.13 13.34 18.57
CA ASP A 88 -8.95 13.72 17.40
C ASP A 88 -8.19 14.49 16.30
N PHE A 89 -7.07 15.13 16.66
CA PHE A 89 -6.24 15.88 15.72
C PHE A 89 -5.18 15.02 15.01
N TYR A 90 -5.06 13.73 15.35
CA TYR A 90 -4.18 12.82 14.64
C TYR A 90 -4.75 12.43 13.28
N PRO A 91 -3.92 11.99 12.31
CA PRO A 91 -4.40 11.53 11.01
C PRO A 91 -5.44 10.41 11.08
N LEU A 92 -5.32 9.51 12.06
CA LEU A 92 -6.31 8.47 12.33
C LEU A 92 -6.67 8.46 13.82
N PRO A 93 -7.76 9.13 14.23
CA PRO A 93 -8.15 9.23 15.63
C PRO A 93 -8.77 7.92 16.14
N GLY A 94 -8.52 7.58 17.42
CA GLY A 94 -9.12 6.43 18.10
C GLY A 94 -8.21 5.21 18.34
N PRO A 95 -7.43 4.71 17.35
CA PRO A 95 -6.42 3.66 17.55
C PRO A 95 -5.32 4.04 18.55
N ARG A 96 -4.35 3.15 18.76
CA ARG A 96 -3.19 3.47 19.60
C ARG A 96 -2.34 4.57 18.94
N GLY A 97 -1.86 5.51 19.74
CA GLY A 97 -0.94 6.56 19.27
C GLY A 97 0.35 5.92 18.75
N GLY A 98 0.93 6.50 17.70
CA GLY A 98 2.14 5.96 17.08
C GLY A 98 1.95 4.64 16.33
N CYS A 99 0.72 4.17 16.06
CA CYS A 99 0.56 2.98 15.22
C CYS A 99 0.95 3.26 13.76
N LEU A 100 1.36 2.23 13.02
CA LEU A 100 1.52 2.31 11.57
C LEU A 100 0.14 2.46 10.91
N ILE A 101 0.01 3.47 10.06
CA ILE A 101 -1.18 3.74 9.25
C ILE A 101 -0.83 3.76 7.76
N GLY A 102 -1.85 3.51 6.95
CA GLY A 102 -1.74 3.53 5.50
C GLY A 102 -2.84 4.36 4.85
N ARG A 103 -2.62 4.78 3.61
CA ARG A 103 -3.66 5.33 2.72
C ARG A 103 -3.39 4.96 1.27
N ILE A 104 -4.43 4.97 0.44
CA ILE A 104 -4.32 4.71 -1.00
C ILE A 104 -4.57 6.03 -1.74
N GLY A 105 -3.56 6.52 -2.47
CA GLY A 105 -3.56 7.85 -3.08
C GLY A 105 -3.24 8.97 -2.09
N GLU A 106 -3.00 10.16 -2.63
CA GLU A 106 -2.63 11.35 -1.83
C GLU A 106 -3.79 11.90 -0.99
N ASP A 107 -5.03 11.66 -1.43
CA ASP A 107 -6.26 12.09 -0.74
C ASP A 107 -7.02 10.92 -0.09
N GLY A 108 -6.38 9.74 -0.04
CA GLY A 108 -6.97 8.54 0.52
C GLY A 108 -7.25 8.65 2.02
N GLN A 109 -8.37 8.08 2.45
CA GLN A 109 -8.69 7.98 3.88
C GLN A 109 -7.67 7.07 4.60
N PRO A 110 -7.09 7.51 5.73
CA PRO A 110 -6.18 6.70 6.51
C PRO A 110 -6.86 5.43 7.07
N PHE A 111 -6.10 4.34 7.15
CA PHE A 111 -6.51 3.09 7.79
C PHE A 111 -5.41 2.55 8.71
N TYR A 112 -5.82 1.86 9.77
CA TYR A 112 -4.90 1.20 10.69
C TYR A 112 -4.23 0.00 10.03
N VAL A 113 -2.89 -0.08 10.12
CA VAL A 113 -2.11 -1.19 9.55
C VAL A 113 -1.65 -2.14 10.64
N GLY A 114 -1.00 -1.63 11.68
CA GLY A 114 -0.38 -2.47 12.71
C GLY A 114 0.70 -3.39 12.14
N ARG A 115 0.97 -4.50 12.84
CA ARG A 115 1.91 -5.53 12.38
C ARG A 115 1.44 -6.29 11.13
N ARG A 116 0.13 -6.41 10.92
CA ARG A 116 -0.44 -7.10 9.76
C ARG A 116 -1.80 -6.54 9.39
N TYR A 117 -1.93 -6.18 8.12
CA TYR A 117 -3.19 -5.72 7.52
C TYR A 117 -3.50 -6.49 6.24
N ARG A 118 -4.77 -6.81 6.03
CA ARG A 118 -5.27 -7.46 4.82
C ARG A 118 -6.55 -6.76 4.39
N SER A 119 -6.61 -6.34 3.13
CA SER A 119 -7.79 -5.68 2.60
C SER A 119 -7.87 -5.82 1.09
N THR A 120 -8.98 -5.33 0.55
CA THR A 120 -9.18 -5.11 -0.88
C THR A 120 -9.15 -3.62 -1.15
N ALA A 121 -8.40 -3.17 -2.15
CA ALA A 121 -8.31 -1.76 -2.49
C ALA A 121 -9.67 -1.23 -2.96
N GLY A 122 -10.17 -0.17 -2.31
CA GLY A 122 -11.43 0.49 -2.68
C GLY A 122 -11.27 1.55 -3.78
N SER A 123 -10.05 1.97 -4.06
CA SER A 123 -9.68 2.99 -5.03
C SER A 123 -8.35 2.67 -5.70
N ASP A 124 -8.10 3.32 -6.82
CA ASP A 124 -6.80 3.30 -7.48
C ASP A 124 -5.85 4.27 -6.76
N GLY A 125 -4.56 3.94 -6.69
CA GLY A 125 -3.54 4.86 -6.21
C GLY A 125 -2.31 4.20 -5.63
N VAL A 126 -1.29 5.03 -5.36
CA VAL A 126 -0.08 4.61 -4.65
C VAL A 126 -0.42 4.32 -3.19
N LEU A 127 0.08 3.22 -2.64
CA LEU A 127 0.04 2.94 -1.22
C LEU A 127 1.07 3.82 -0.49
N TYR A 128 0.63 4.61 0.48
CA TYR A 128 1.50 5.38 1.37
C TYR A 128 1.40 4.87 2.80
N LEU A 129 2.49 4.98 3.56
CA LEU A 129 2.61 4.57 4.96
C LEU A 129 3.24 5.68 5.80
N ARG A 130 2.84 5.79 7.07
CA ARG A 130 3.49 6.65 8.08
C ARG A 130 3.12 6.24 9.50
N ILE A 131 3.80 6.84 10.46
CA ILE A 131 3.36 6.84 11.87
C ILE A 131 2.09 7.68 12.05
N ASN A 132 1.20 7.21 12.92
CA ASN A 132 0.01 7.94 13.35
C ASN A 132 0.37 8.90 14.48
N ASP A 133 0.85 10.08 14.10
CA ASP A 133 1.26 11.17 14.97
C ASP A 133 1.14 12.50 14.24
N ASP A 134 0.96 13.61 14.94
CA ASP A 134 0.82 14.95 14.35
C ASP A 134 2.16 15.71 14.26
N ILE A 135 3.09 15.43 15.18
CA ILE A 135 4.43 16.01 15.21
C ILE A 135 5.45 14.92 14.81
N PHE A 136 6.42 15.25 13.95
CA PHE A 136 7.41 14.27 13.49
C PHE A 136 8.82 14.52 14.00
N SER A 137 9.12 15.75 14.40
CA SER A 137 10.48 16.21 14.67
C SER A 137 11.13 15.55 15.89
N ASP A 138 10.33 15.03 16.82
CA ASP A 138 10.78 14.31 18.01
C ASP A 138 10.69 12.78 17.88
N ASN A 139 10.27 12.30 16.71
CA ASN A 139 10.12 10.88 16.45
C ASN A 139 11.46 10.21 16.12
N LYS A 140 11.61 8.94 16.52
CA LYS A 140 12.84 8.16 16.27
C LYS A 140 12.49 6.75 15.85
N GLY A 141 13.34 6.13 15.04
CA GLY A 141 13.15 4.75 14.57
C GLY A 141 12.40 4.66 13.25
N SER A 142 12.01 3.43 12.91
CA SER A 142 11.40 3.07 11.62
C SER A 142 10.84 1.66 11.62
#